data_AF-A0AAD9TMC2-F1
#
_entry.id   AF-A0AAD9TMC2-F1
#
_cell.length_a   1.000
_cell.length_b   1.000
_cell.length_c   1.000
_cell.angle_alpha   90.00
_cell.angle_beta   90.00
_cell.angle_gamma   90.00
#
_symmetry.space_group_name_H-M   'P 1'
#
loop_
_entity.id
_entity.type
_entity.pdbx_description
1 polymer ?
#
loop_
_entity_poly.entity_id
_entity_poly.type
_entity_poly.pdbx_seq_one_letter_code
_entity_poly.pdbx_strand_id
1 'polypeptide(L)' 'MLDDFSGSPPAGFPDHPHRGFETVTYMLQEVYHQDFAGHKGIIHIGDVQWMTAGRAIIHSEMPTGDGPQKGL' A
#
# COMPACT_ATOMS: atom_id res chain seq x y z
N MET A 1 -10.25 -6.31 7.79
CA MET A 1 -10.18 -7.10 6.54
C MET A 1 -8.77 -7.63 6.45
N LEU A 2 -8.57 -8.80 5.85
CA LEU A 2 -7.25 -9.37 5.60
C LEU A 2 -7.28 -9.94 4.18
N ASP A 3 -6.34 -9.50 3.36
CA ASP A 3 -6.18 -9.96 1.98
C ASP A 3 -4.77 -10.56 1.82
N ASP A 4 -4.64 -11.60 1.00
CA ASP A 4 -3.36 -12.02 0.43
C ASP A 4 -3.38 -11.56 -1.03
N PHE A 5 -2.56 -10.55 -1.35
CA PHE A 5 -2.60 -9.92 -2.66
C PHE A 5 -1.37 -10.25 -3.50
N SER A 6 -1.57 -10.25 -4.82
CA SER A 6 -0.52 -10.40 -5.82
C SER A 6 -0.88 -9.54 -7.03
N GLY A 7 -0.14 -8.46 -7.25
CA GLY A 7 -0.39 -7.50 -8.33
C GLY A 7 0.86 -7.20 -9.15
N SER A 8 0.71 -6.89 -10.44
CA SER A 8 1.81 -6.51 -11.33
C SER A 8 1.45 -5.24 -12.11
N PRO A 9 2.41 -4.39 -12.51
CA PRO A 9 2.14 -3.24 -13.34
C PRO A 9 1.36 -3.60 -14.62
N PRO A 10 0.44 -2.73 -15.08
CA PRO A 10 0.07 -1.43 -14.52
C PRO A 10 -1.00 -1.49 -13.41
N ALA A 11 -1.41 -2.69 -12.97
CA ALA A 11 -2.38 -2.84 -11.90
C ALA A 11 -1.76 -2.50 -10.53
N GLY A 12 -2.62 -2.15 -9.57
CA GLY A 12 -2.25 -1.77 -8.21
C GLY A 12 -3.47 -1.21 -7.49
N PHE A 13 -3.25 -0.50 -6.40
CA PHE A 13 -4.28 0.25 -5.70
C PHE A 13 -4.09 1.74 -6.00
N PRO A 14 -4.73 2.28 -7.07
CA PRO A 14 -4.65 3.71 -7.38
C PRO A 14 -5.30 4.54 -6.25
N ASP A 15 -5.29 5.86 -6.38
CA ASP A 15 -5.82 6.77 -5.35
C ASP A 15 -7.20 6.34 -4.82
N HIS A 16 -7.27 6.03 -3.53
CA HIS A 16 -8.50 5.60 -2.85
C HIS A 16 -8.55 6.09 -1.39
N PRO A 17 -9.76 6.27 -0.82
CA PRO A 17 -9.92 6.77 0.54
C PRO A 17 -10.02 5.67 1.60
N HIS A 18 -9.53 5.94 2.81
CA HIS A 18 -9.85 5.21 4.05
C HIS A 18 -10.29 6.15 5.17
N ARG A 19 -11.12 5.66 6.09
CA ARG A 19 -11.62 6.44 7.25
C ARG A 19 -12.07 5.52 8.39
N GLY A 20 -11.70 5.87 9.63
CA GLY A 20 -12.25 5.25 10.84
C GLY A 20 -11.64 3.91 11.24
N PHE A 21 -10.58 3.47 10.55
CA PHE A 21 -9.82 2.26 10.88
C PHE A 21 -8.34 2.43 10.50
N GLU A 22 -7.56 1.38 10.68
CA GLU A 22 -6.15 1.32 10.34
C GLU A 22 -5.90 0.23 9.29
N THR A 23 -4.96 0.48 8.40
CA THR A 23 -4.42 -0.54 7.50
C THR A 23 -3.05 -0.96 8.00
N VAL A 24 -2.75 -2.25 7.87
CA VAL A 24 -1.43 -2.80 8.16
C VAL A 24 -1.02 -3.57 6.92
N THR A 25 0.00 -3.09 6.24
CA THR A 25 0.53 -3.69 5.02
C THR A 25 1.86 -4.35 5.34
N TYR A 26 1.97 -5.65 5.07
CA TYR A 26 3.21 -6.41 5.22
C TYR A 26 3.65 -6.97 3.86
N MET A 27 4.89 -6.66 3.48
CA MET A 27 5.35 -6.90 2.13
C MET A 27 6.21 -8.16 2.00
N LEU A 28 5.83 -9.06 1.09
CA LEU A 28 6.65 -10.19 0.64
C LEU A 28 7.49 -9.81 -0.59
N GLN A 29 7.05 -8.83 -1.37
CA GLN A 29 7.78 -8.10 -2.42
C GLN A 29 7.48 -6.59 -2.31
N GLU A 30 8.10 -5.69 -3.07
CA GLU A 30 8.05 -4.24 -2.78
C GLU A 30 6.84 -3.48 -3.39
N VAL A 31 6.36 -2.41 -2.73
CA VAL A 31 5.38 -1.45 -3.28
C VAL A 31 5.74 -0.01 -2.96
N TYR A 32 5.29 0.93 -3.79
CA TYR A 32 5.41 2.37 -3.57
C TYR A 32 4.07 2.91 -3.04
N HIS A 33 4.15 3.60 -1.91
CA HIS A 33 3.03 4.27 -1.27
C HIS A 33 3.15 5.80 -1.46
N GLN A 34 2.03 6.46 -1.70
CA GLN A 34 1.93 7.92 -1.64
C GLN A 34 0.55 8.37 -1.13
N ASP A 35 0.53 9.35 -0.23
CA ASP A 35 -0.71 9.96 0.27
C ASP A 35 -0.92 11.41 -0.21
N PHE A 36 -2.14 11.93 0.02
CA PHE A 36 -2.55 13.28 -0.33
C PHE A 36 -1.84 14.40 0.47
N ALA A 37 -1.20 14.08 1.59
CA ALA A 37 -0.41 15.02 2.38
C ALA A 37 1.05 15.10 1.89
N GLY A 38 1.42 14.27 0.91
CA GLY A 38 2.75 14.22 0.31
C GLY A 38 3.70 13.24 1.00
N HIS A 39 3.24 12.44 1.96
CA HIS A 39 4.04 11.34 2.47
C HIS A 39 4.16 10.27 1.39
N LYS A 40 5.38 9.75 1.23
CA LYS A 40 5.69 8.74 0.24
C LYS A 40 6.86 7.88 0.68
N GLY A 41 6.87 6.63 0.21
CA GLY A 41 7.93 5.69 0.52
C GLY A 41 7.77 4.40 -0.27
N ILE A 42 8.85 3.65 -0.36
CA ILE A 42 8.79 2.25 -0.78
C ILE A 42 8.67 1.42 0.49
N ILE A 43 7.70 0.52 0.52
CA ILE A 43 7.58 -0.51 1.54
C ILE A 43 8.35 -1.71 0.98
N HIS A 44 9.56 -1.94 1.50
CA HIS A 44 10.46 -2.95 0.96
C HIS A 44 10.07 -4.38 1.40
N ILE A 45 10.80 -5.37 0.88
CA ILE A 45 10.61 -6.77 1.26
C ILE A 45 10.82 -6.93 2.78
N GLY A 46 9.80 -7.43 3.46
CA GLY A 46 9.80 -7.64 4.92
C GLY A 46 9.45 -6.40 5.75
N ASP A 47 9.21 -5.24 5.11
CA ASP A 47 8.75 -4.04 5.81
C ASP A 47 7.28 -4.15 6.22
N VAL A 48 6.93 -3.38 7.24
CA VAL A 48 5.56 -3.17 7.70
C VAL A 48 5.23 -1.69 7.62
N GLN A 49 4.11 -1.35 7.00
CA GLN A 49 3.47 -0.05 7.16
C GLN A 49 2.21 -0.22 8.01
N TRP A 50 2.15 0.46 9.15
CA TRP A 50 0.93 0.58 9.95
C TRP A 50 0.41 2.01 9.79
N MET A 51 -0.72 2.17 9.11
CA MET A 51 -1.30 3.47 8.79
C MET A 51 -2.63 3.69 9.52
N THR A 52 -2.66 4.64 10.44
CA THR A 52 -3.89 5.09 11.11
C THR A 52 -4.63 6.11 10.24
N ALA A 53 -5.71 5.70 9.55
CA ALA A 53 -6.44 6.62 8.66
C ALA A 53 -7.21 7.71 9.43
N GLY A 54 -7.62 7.43 10.67
CA GLY A 54 -8.30 8.40 11.53
C GLY A 54 -9.51 9.04 10.85
N ARG A 55 -9.48 10.37 10.68
CA ARG A 55 -10.58 11.12 10.05
C ARG A 55 -10.73 10.84 8.56
N ALA A 56 -9.63 10.64 7.84
CA ALA A 56 -9.54 10.35 6.42
C ALA A 56 -8.07 10.36 5.95
N ILE A 57 -7.71 9.43 5.08
CA ILE A 57 -6.53 9.48 4.19
C ILE A 57 -6.99 9.15 2.77
N ILE A 58 -6.41 9.81 1.76
CA ILE A 58 -6.45 9.37 0.37
C ILE A 58 -5.01 9.00 0.00
N HIS A 59 -4.81 7.79 -0.52
CA HIS A 59 -3.48 7.29 -0.89
C HIS A 59 -3.55 6.29 -2.03
N SER A 60 -2.38 5.98 -2.60
CA SER A 60 -2.17 4.88 -3.54
C SER A 60 -1.05 3.96 -3.07
N GLU A 61 -1.12 2.71 -3.51
CA GLU A 61 -0.13 1.65 -3.27
C GLU A 61 0.08 0.89 -4.58
N MET A 62 1.21 1.16 -5.22
CA MET A 62 1.49 0.72 -6.59
C MET A 62 2.73 -0.19 -6.62
N PRO A 63 2.74 -1.26 -7.43
CA PRO A 63 3.94 -2.06 -7.66
C PRO A 63 5.13 -1.22 -8.16
N THR A 64 6.33 -1.46 -7.63
CA THR A 64 7.56 -0.70 -7.96
C THR A 64 8.31 -1.22 -9.18
N GLY A 65 8.07 -2.46 -9.60
CA GLY A 65 8.84 -3.13 -10.66
C GLY A 65 8.06 -4.20 -11.40
N ASP A 66 8.75 -4.86 -12.34
CA ASP A 66 8.16 -5.91 -13.16
C ASP A 66 7.82 -7.17 -12.36
N GLY A 67 6.74 -7.83 -12.76
CA GLY A 67 6.29 -9.07 -12.13
C GLY A 67 5.39 -8.86 -10.92
N PRO A 68 5.00 -9.95 -10.25
CA PRO A 68 4.05 -9.91 -9.15
C PRO A 68 4.69 -9.43 -7.85
N GLN A 69 4.17 -8.33 -7.33
CA GLN A 69 4.41 -7.88 -5.96
C GLN A 69 3.32 -8.45 -5.06
N LYS A 70 3.72 -9.12 -3.99
CA LYS A 70 2.81 -9.75 -3.04
C LYS A 70 2.97 -9.21 -1.64
N GLY A 71 1.88 -9.20 -0.91
CA GLY A 71 1.83 -8.79 0.48
C GLY A 71 0.52 -9.22 1.14
N LEU A 72 0.41 -8.82 2.40
CA LEU A 72 -0.75 -8.98 3.26
C LEU A 72 -1.28 -7.61 3.69
#